data_AF-A0A329TB10-F1
#
_entry.id   AF-A0A329TB10-F1
#
_cell.length_a   1.000
_cell.length_b   1.000
_cell.length_c   1.000
_cell.angle_alpha   90.00
_cell.angle_beta   90.00
_cell.angle_gamma   90.00
#
_symmetry.space_group_name_H-M   'P 1'
#
loop_
_entity.id
_entity.type
_entity.pdbx_description
1 polymer ?
#
loop_
_entity_poly.entity_id
_entity_poly.type
_entity_poly.pdbx_seq_one_letter_code
_entity_poly.pdbx_strand_id
1 'polypeptide(L)'
;MEAGPAPRDVADTTDGDERATPSTVEDLFSALRDLTEDTSDAETHEEVRDVKQLLAEAHDRGLIDSGVRDLDVRDAAEAFVGSVIFASPLLVEDGIFDIAEHLFEFTIAGVPVFLIANTFFVVFMTYALLEWTGRNKEETRTLFGVVPIRVFMTLTVSFVVAAALMTVWGRVGGWGSPIEALARINVIWTVGSLGAALGDILSDGDPVPVAILDAPAQDGPRKRTEAVGTTLTVDRPEDVRNIPEDVRSMNDGALVEALREGFDDLESVVDDTAGQLEVTRLREETIQATIDDVFGDRIQKYTSRDIAEGFVGSIFFSIPFLVEDGVFDVAEFFLSFRVGVFPIYFLVNTAFVLVMILSLVYWAGPQKVTVSRPIFGFIPRRLVGTALVSFLTAAALMTMWGRVGNWQDPVVALARISVVWTVASFGAALGDILPGESSGADINDDLAALGDLAGDEDAER
;
A
#
# COMPACT_ATOMS: atom_id res chain seq x y z
N MET A 1 -48.94 -2.41 -53.98
CA MET A 1 -48.50 -3.59 -53.21
C MET A 1 -47.00 -3.68 -53.43
N GLU A 2 -46.26 -2.80 -52.76
CA GLU A 2 -44.80 -2.71 -52.81
C GLU A 2 -44.27 -3.33 -51.52
N ALA A 3 -43.38 -4.32 -51.67
CA ALA A 3 -42.68 -4.97 -50.57
C ALA A 3 -41.45 -4.13 -50.22
N GLY A 4 -41.42 -3.55 -49.03
CA GLY A 4 -40.24 -2.86 -48.49
C GLY A 4 -39.14 -3.86 -48.08
N PRO A 5 -37.85 -3.49 -48.17
CA PRO A 5 -36.77 -4.36 -47.76
C PRO A 5 -36.66 -4.43 -46.24
N ALA A 6 -36.36 -5.63 -45.74
CA ALA A 6 -36.17 -5.95 -44.33
C ALA A 6 -34.98 -5.18 -43.71
N PRO A 7 -35.03 -4.86 -42.40
CA PRO A 7 -33.91 -4.26 -41.70
C PRO A 7 -32.77 -5.27 -41.56
N ARG A 8 -31.54 -4.81 -41.80
CA ARG A 8 -30.30 -5.57 -41.57
C ARG A 8 -30.02 -5.63 -40.07
N ASP A 9 -29.77 -6.83 -39.56
CA ASP A 9 -29.17 -7.08 -38.26
C ASP A 9 -27.82 -6.33 -38.19
N VAL A 10 -27.76 -5.36 -37.29
CA VAL A 10 -26.49 -4.77 -36.83
C VAL A 10 -26.00 -5.71 -35.75
N ALA A 11 -24.95 -6.49 -36.08
CA ALA A 11 -24.23 -7.27 -35.10
C ALA A 11 -23.61 -6.30 -34.09
N ASP A 12 -24.02 -6.52 -32.85
CA ASP A 12 -23.50 -5.96 -31.62
C ASP A 12 -22.04 -6.42 -31.44
N THR A 13 -21.09 -5.60 -31.89
CA THR A 13 -19.68 -5.71 -31.49
C THR A 13 -19.51 -4.96 -30.18
N THR A 14 -19.78 -5.67 -29.09
CA THR A 14 -19.27 -5.35 -27.76
C THR A 14 -17.78 -5.68 -27.73
N ASP A 15 -16.95 -4.85 -28.36
CA ASP A 15 -15.55 -4.74 -27.95
C ASP A 15 -15.57 -4.00 -26.62
N GLY A 16 -15.42 -4.78 -25.56
CA GLY A 16 -15.11 -4.27 -24.25
C GLY A 16 -13.84 -3.44 -24.35
N ASP A 17 -13.94 -2.23 -23.84
CA ASP A 17 -12.84 -1.35 -23.47
C ASP A 17 -11.93 -2.11 -22.48
N GLU A 18 -11.07 -3.00 -23.01
CA GLU A 18 -9.90 -3.55 -22.33
C GLU A 18 -8.97 -2.37 -22.08
N ARG A 19 -9.22 -1.68 -20.98
CA ARG A 19 -8.36 -0.63 -20.46
C ARG A 19 -6.95 -1.20 -20.40
N ALA A 20 -6.06 -0.64 -21.22
CA ALA A 20 -4.65 -1.02 -21.27
C ALA A 20 -4.10 -1.04 -19.83
N THR A 21 -3.70 -2.22 -19.39
CA THR A 21 -2.95 -2.36 -18.15
C THR A 21 -1.59 -1.70 -18.41
N PRO A 22 -1.02 -0.91 -17.48
CA PRO A 22 0.30 -0.32 -17.70
C PRO A 22 1.30 -1.43 -18.07
N SER A 23 1.97 -1.28 -19.20
CA SER A 23 2.90 -2.27 -19.75
C SER A 23 4.15 -2.33 -18.88
N THR A 24 4.51 -3.52 -18.40
CA THR A 24 5.75 -3.71 -17.64
C THR A 24 6.98 -3.65 -18.55
N VAL A 25 8.16 -3.41 -17.99
CA VAL A 25 9.42 -3.43 -18.76
C VAL A 25 9.63 -4.79 -19.44
N GLU A 26 9.21 -5.88 -18.80
CA GLU A 26 9.25 -7.22 -19.36
C GLU A 26 8.33 -7.39 -20.57
N ASP A 27 7.11 -6.84 -20.51
CA ASP A 27 6.17 -6.86 -21.63
C ASP A 27 6.73 -6.07 -22.83
N LEU A 28 7.27 -4.88 -22.56
CA LEU A 28 7.92 -4.03 -23.57
C LEU A 28 9.13 -4.73 -24.19
N PHE A 29 9.97 -5.39 -23.37
CA PHE A 29 11.10 -6.17 -23.86
C PHE A 29 10.68 -7.39 -24.67
N SER A 30 9.59 -8.06 -24.29
CA SER A 30 9.05 -9.19 -25.04
C SER A 30 8.53 -8.72 -26.40
N ALA A 31 7.73 -7.66 -26.45
CA ALA A 31 7.19 -7.12 -27.70
C ALA A 31 8.29 -6.64 -28.64
N LEU A 32 9.32 -5.96 -28.12
CA LEU A 32 10.49 -5.57 -28.91
C LEU A 32 11.31 -6.77 -29.39
N ARG A 33 11.36 -7.88 -28.62
CA ARG A 33 12.00 -9.12 -29.09
C ARG A 33 11.18 -9.73 -30.23
N ASP A 34 9.87 -9.82 -30.09
CA ASP A 34 8.99 -10.40 -31.10
C ASP A 34 9.13 -9.62 -32.43
N LEU A 35 9.24 -8.28 -32.35
CA LEU A 35 9.54 -7.42 -33.50
C LEU A 35 10.88 -7.75 -34.18
N THR A 36 11.92 -8.06 -33.40
CA THR A 36 13.23 -8.49 -33.96
C THR A 36 13.23 -9.90 -34.52
N GLU A 37 12.38 -10.80 -34.02
CA GLU A 37 12.30 -12.18 -34.54
C GLU A 37 11.60 -12.24 -35.90
N ASP A 38 10.69 -11.30 -36.16
CA ASP A 38 9.94 -11.20 -37.42
C ASP A 38 10.68 -10.46 -38.54
N THR A 39 11.75 -9.71 -38.22
CA THR A 39 12.59 -8.99 -39.18
C THR A 39 13.98 -9.60 -39.30
N SER A 40 14.61 -9.45 -40.47
CA SER A 40 16.03 -9.85 -40.69
C SER A 40 16.93 -8.66 -40.98
N ASP A 41 16.40 -7.45 -40.84
CA ASP A 41 17.10 -6.20 -41.11
C ASP A 41 18.01 -5.79 -39.94
N ALA A 42 19.26 -5.46 -40.26
CA ALA A 42 20.27 -5.14 -39.26
C ALA A 42 20.06 -3.76 -38.61
N GLU A 43 19.45 -2.83 -39.35
CA GLU A 43 19.16 -1.46 -38.88
C GLU A 43 18.03 -1.52 -37.83
N THR A 44 16.98 -2.31 -38.08
CA THR A 44 15.90 -2.56 -37.10
C THR A 44 16.43 -3.20 -35.81
N HIS A 45 17.40 -4.11 -35.89
CA HIS A 45 18.01 -4.72 -34.71
C HIS A 45 18.83 -3.72 -33.87
N GLU A 46 19.43 -2.72 -34.52
CA GLU A 46 20.19 -1.65 -33.86
C GLU A 46 19.24 -0.72 -33.10
N GLU A 47 18.17 -0.25 -33.76
CA GLU A 47 17.17 0.62 -33.12
C GLU A 47 16.44 -0.05 -31.96
N VAL A 48 16.06 -1.33 -32.08
CA VAL A 48 15.46 -2.08 -30.97
C VAL A 48 16.44 -2.20 -29.79
N ARG A 49 17.74 -2.35 -30.05
CA ARG A 49 18.75 -2.43 -29.00
C ARG A 49 18.85 -1.10 -28.24
N ASP A 50 18.77 0.02 -28.93
CA ASP A 50 18.86 1.36 -28.34
C ASP A 50 17.63 1.68 -27.49
N VAL A 51 16.43 1.38 -28.00
CA VAL A 51 15.19 1.47 -27.22
C VAL A 51 15.24 0.58 -25.97
N LYS A 52 15.76 -0.66 -26.07
CA LYS A 52 15.94 -1.56 -24.91
C LYS A 52 16.90 -0.99 -23.86
N GLN A 53 17.96 -0.28 -24.26
CA GLN A 53 18.89 0.35 -23.32
C GLN A 53 18.25 1.54 -22.59
N LEU A 54 17.49 2.36 -23.32
CA LEU A 54 16.76 3.50 -22.74
C LEU A 54 15.66 3.03 -21.77
N LEU A 55 14.90 1.99 -22.15
CA LEU A 55 13.93 1.33 -21.27
C LEU A 55 14.59 0.71 -20.03
N ALA A 56 15.76 0.08 -20.16
CA ALA A 56 16.49 -0.48 -19.03
C ALA A 56 16.97 0.60 -18.06
N GLU A 57 17.45 1.74 -18.56
CA GLU A 57 17.84 2.87 -17.72
C GLU A 57 16.61 3.51 -17.06
N ALA A 58 15.50 3.66 -17.80
CA ALA A 58 14.25 4.18 -17.26
C ALA A 58 13.74 3.28 -16.13
N HIS A 59 13.82 1.96 -16.30
CA HIS A 59 13.51 0.98 -15.27
C HIS A 59 14.45 1.07 -14.06
N ASP A 60 15.77 1.12 -14.27
CA ASP A 60 16.77 1.22 -13.19
C ASP A 60 16.57 2.51 -12.34
N ARG A 61 15.88 3.52 -12.90
CA ARG A 61 15.50 4.77 -12.23
C ARG A 61 14.09 4.79 -11.65
N GLY A 62 13.33 3.72 -11.82
CA GLY A 62 11.95 3.61 -11.35
C GLY A 62 10.91 4.35 -12.19
N LEU A 63 11.27 4.81 -13.41
CA LEU A 63 10.33 5.49 -14.31
C LEU A 63 9.38 4.53 -15.03
N ILE A 64 9.70 3.23 -15.04
CA ILE A 64 8.87 2.16 -15.59
C ILE A 64 8.95 0.97 -14.64
N ASP A 65 7.79 0.45 -14.26
CA ASP A 65 7.68 -0.68 -13.34
C ASP A 65 8.11 -1.99 -14.00
N SER A 66 8.86 -2.81 -13.24
CA SER A 66 9.00 -4.24 -13.55
C SER A 66 7.79 -4.97 -13.02
N GLY A 67 7.27 -5.90 -13.81
CA GLY A 67 6.27 -6.86 -13.34
C GLY A 67 6.87 -7.81 -12.30
N VAL A 68 8.06 -8.35 -12.56
CA VAL A 68 8.60 -9.45 -11.75
C VAL A 68 9.60 -8.98 -10.69
N ARG A 69 9.29 -9.21 -9.41
CA ARG A 69 10.23 -8.99 -8.28
C ARG A 69 10.74 -10.30 -7.70
N ASP A 70 12.06 -10.48 -7.71
CA ASP A 70 12.74 -11.56 -6.98
C ASP A 70 12.95 -11.18 -5.51
N LEU A 71 12.88 -12.17 -4.63
CA LEU A 71 13.17 -12.02 -3.20
C LEU A 71 14.68 -11.98 -2.94
N ASP A 72 15.16 -10.92 -2.28
CA ASP A 72 16.57 -10.79 -1.87
C ASP A 72 16.72 -10.80 -0.34
N VAL A 73 17.94 -11.09 0.14
CA VAL A 73 18.37 -11.00 1.54
C VAL A 73 18.18 -9.59 2.08
N ARG A 74 18.22 -8.57 1.21
CA ARG A 74 17.94 -7.18 1.54
C ARG A 74 16.50 -7.00 2.06
N ASP A 75 15.51 -7.61 1.43
CA ASP A 75 14.10 -7.54 1.85
C ASP A 75 13.92 -8.04 3.28
N ALA A 76 14.64 -9.13 3.65
CA ALA A 76 14.60 -9.66 5.00
C ALA A 76 15.24 -8.72 6.04
N ALA A 77 16.30 -7.99 5.65
CA ALA A 77 16.91 -6.98 6.50
C ALA A 77 16.00 -5.75 6.69
N GLU A 78 15.28 -5.34 5.65
CA GLU A 78 14.33 -4.23 5.69
C GLU A 78 13.10 -4.56 6.53
N ALA A 79 12.53 -5.75 6.35
CA ALA A 79 11.49 -6.30 7.21
C ALA A 79 11.94 -6.38 8.68
N PHE A 80 13.19 -6.76 8.92
CA PHE A 80 13.79 -6.77 10.26
C PHE A 80 13.85 -5.36 10.87
N VAL A 81 14.43 -4.40 10.14
CA VAL A 81 14.59 -3.01 10.62
C VAL A 81 13.23 -2.39 10.91
N GLY A 82 12.28 -2.53 9.97
CA GLY A 82 10.91 -2.07 10.15
C GLY A 82 10.26 -2.70 11.38
N SER A 83 10.37 -4.01 11.56
CA SER A 83 9.83 -4.69 12.75
C SER A 83 10.44 -4.16 14.05
N VAL A 84 11.75 -3.91 14.10
CA VAL A 84 12.40 -3.42 15.32
C VAL A 84 11.97 -1.99 15.64
N ILE A 85 11.98 -1.09 14.66
CA ILE A 85 11.64 0.33 14.86
C ILE A 85 10.21 0.48 15.42
N PHE A 86 9.27 -0.29 14.88
CA PHE A 86 7.87 -0.20 15.26
C PHE A 86 7.53 -0.99 16.53
N ALA A 87 8.16 -2.14 16.77
CA ALA A 87 7.90 -2.92 17.98
C ALA A 87 8.58 -2.35 19.23
N SER A 88 9.73 -1.70 19.09
CA SER A 88 10.55 -1.29 20.25
C SER A 88 9.85 -0.33 21.22
N PRO A 89 9.14 0.72 20.78
CA PRO A 89 8.42 1.61 21.70
C PRO A 89 7.36 0.88 22.52
N LEU A 90 6.76 -0.17 21.96
CA LEU A 90 5.71 -0.92 22.64
C LEU A 90 6.29 -1.82 23.72
N LEU A 91 7.54 -2.28 23.60
CA LEU A 91 8.18 -3.15 24.58
C LEU A 91 8.28 -2.55 25.97
N VAL A 92 8.15 -1.24 26.15
CA VAL A 92 8.18 -0.60 27.47
C VAL A 92 6.81 -0.47 28.10
N GLU A 93 5.73 -0.63 27.34
CA GLU A 93 4.36 -0.43 27.80
C GLU A 93 3.77 -1.71 28.40
N ASP A 94 2.98 -1.56 29.46
CA ASP A 94 2.36 -2.69 30.17
C ASP A 94 1.05 -3.15 29.54
N GLY A 95 0.37 -2.30 28.74
CA GLY A 95 -0.90 -2.67 28.12
C GLY A 95 -0.82 -3.87 27.16
N ILE A 96 0.37 -4.24 26.65
CA ILE A 96 0.55 -5.50 25.90
C ILE A 96 0.12 -6.70 26.74
N PHE A 97 0.39 -6.69 28.03
CA PHE A 97 0.04 -7.79 28.93
C PHE A 97 -1.46 -7.89 29.11
N ASP A 98 -2.13 -6.77 29.35
CA ASP A 98 -3.60 -6.71 29.48
C ASP A 98 -4.28 -7.19 28.20
N ILE A 99 -3.78 -6.76 27.04
CA ILE A 99 -4.30 -7.20 25.74
C ILE A 99 -4.08 -8.70 25.56
N ALA A 100 -2.86 -9.19 25.82
CA ALA A 100 -2.53 -10.60 25.65
C ALA A 100 -3.37 -11.51 26.56
N GLU A 101 -3.59 -11.09 27.81
CA GLU A 101 -4.49 -11.75 28.75
C GLU A 101 -5.90 -11.79 28.18
N HIS A 102 -6.45 -10.65 27.72
CA HIS A 102 -7.77 -10.60 27.11
C HIS A 102 -7.92 -11.52 25.89
N LEU A 103 -6.96 -11.47 24.95
CA LEU A 103 -6.97 -12.28 23.73
C LEU A 103 -6.97 -13.77 24.05
N PHE A 104 -6.26 -14.16 25.12
CA PHE A 104 -6.11 -15.55 25.54
C PHE A 104 -7.31 -16.04 26.36
N GLU A 105 -7.78 -15.26 27.33
CA GLU A 105 -8.84 -15.65 28.26
C GLU A 105 -10.22 -15.70 27.62
N PHE A 106 -10.48 -14.84 26.62
CA PHE A 106 -11.76 -14.82 25.93
C PHE A 106 -11.92 -16.04 25.03
N THR A 107 -12.54 -17.09 25.59
CA THR A 107 -12.74 -18.37 24.92
C THR A 107 -14.22 -18.64 24.63
N ILE A 108 -14.50 -19.12 23.41
CA ILE A 108 -15.81 -19.65 23.03
C ILE A 108 -15.62 -21.15 22.78
N ALA A 109 -16.33 -21.99 23.53
CA ALA A 109 -16.16 -23.44 23.50
C ALA A 109 -14.70 -23.91 23.72
N GLY A 110 -13.93 -23.17 24.52
CA GLY A 110 -12.52 -23.46 24.80
C GLY A 110 -11.53 -22.99 23.72
N VAL A 111 -12.02 -22.31 22.68
CA VAL A 111 -11.19 -21.74 21.61
C VAL A 111 -10.95 -20.25 21.88
N PRO A 112 -9.70 -19.75 21.93
CA PRO A 112 -9.39 -18.33 22.17
C PRO A 112 -9.66 -17.51 20.91
N VAL A 113 -10.91 -17.06 20.76
CA VAL A 113 -11.40 -16.50 19.49
C VAL A 113 -10.69 -15.19 19.14
N PHE A 114 -10.42 -14.33 20.13
CA PHE A 114 -9.75 -13.06 19.85
C PHE A 114 -8.26 -13.22 19.53
N LEU A 115 -7.55 -14.18 20.15
CA LEU A 115 -6.18 -14.50 19.75
C LEU A 115 -6.11 -14.98 18.29
N ILE A 116 -7.04 -15.84 17.89
CA ILE A 116 -7.16 -16.32 16.51
C ILE A 116 -7.51 -15.16 15.57
N ALA A 117 -8.50 -14.34 15.93
CA ALA A 117 -8.90 -13.17 15.15
C ALA A 117 -7.75 -12.17 14.99
N ASN A 118 -6.98 -11.88 16.05
CA ASN A 118 -5.81 -11.02 15.96
C ASN A 118 -4.76 -11.61 15.03
N THR A 119 -4.49 -12.92 15.13
CA THR A 119 -3.55 -13.60 14.22
C THR A 119 -3.98 -13.48 12.77
N PHE A 120 -5.27 -13.71 12.46
CA PHE A 120 -5.80 -13.49 11.12
C PHE A 120 -5.70 -12.03 10.68
N PHE A 121 -5.96 -11.10 11.60
CA PHE A 121 -5.81 -9.68 11.34
C PHE A 121 -4.36 -9.31 10.98
N VAL A 122 -3.35 -9.82 11.70
CA VAL A 122 -1.92 -9.61 11.37
C VAL A 122 -1.61 -10.10 9.96
N VAL A 123 -2.01 -11.33 9.63
CA VAL A 123 -1.74 -11.94 8.32
C VAL A 123 -2.45 -11.15 7.21
N PHE A 124 -3.74 -10.87 7.40
CA PHE A 124 -4.56 -10.14 6.44
C PHE A 124 -4.04 -8.72 6.21
N MET A 125 -3.70 -7.98 7.26
CA MET A 125 -3.21 -6.61 7.13
C MET A 125 -1.83 -6.56 6.49
N THR A 126 -0.94 -7.49 6.83
CA THR A 126 0.38 -7.59 6.19
C THR A 126 0.23 -7.91 4.70
N TYR A 127 -0.66 -8.85 4.36
CA TYR A 127 -0.99 -9.15 2.97
C TYR A 127 -1.58 -7.94 2.25
N ALA A 128 -2.59 -7.30 2.84
CA ALA A 128 -3.27 -6.14 2.26
C ALA A 128 -2.32 -4.96 2.03
N LEU A 129 -1.37 -4.69 2.93
CA LEU A 129 -0.36 -3.65 2.73
C LEU A 129 0.54 -3.95 1.54
N LEU A 130 1.08 -5.17 1.45
CA LEU A 130 1.95 -5.57 0.35
C LEU A 130 1.20 -5.59 -0.99
N GLU A 131 -0.04 -6.07 -0.99
CA GLU A 131 -0.93 -6.07 -2.16
C GLU A 131 -1.29 -4.65 -2.60
N TRP A 132 -1.65 -3.77 -1.66
CA TRP A 132 -2.02 -2.38 -1.93
C TRP A 132 -0.88 -1.60 -2.57
N THR A 133 0.37 -1.89 -2.21
CA THR A 133 1.55 -1.32 -2.85
C THR A 133 1.91 -1.93 -4.21
N GLY A 134 1.08 -2.82 -4.75
CA GLY A 134 1.33 -3.50 -6.02
C GLY A 134 2.47 -4.53 -5.98
N ARG A 135 3.16 -4.67 -4.83
CA ARG A 135 4.35 -5.52 -4.67
C ARG A 135 4.10 -7.02 -4.79
N ASN A 136 2.85 -7.47 -4.63
CA ASN A 136 2.48 -8.89 -4.73
C ASN A 136 2.00 -9.30 -6.13
N LYS A 137 1.73 -8.37 -7.05
CA LYS A 137 0.96 -8.65 -8.27
C LYS A 137 1.58 -9.70 -9.18
N GLU A 138 2.89 -9.93 -9.08
CA GLU A 138 3.63 -10.84 -9.95
C GLU A 138 4.77 -11.58 -9.24
N GLU A 139 4.57 -11.91 -7.95
CA GLU A 139 5.52 -12.78 -7.25
C GLU A 139 5.42 -14.22 -7.81
N THR A 140 6.41 -14.61 -8.64
CA THR A 140 6.45 -15.93 -9.31
C THR A 140 6.55 -17.11 -8.33
N ARG A 141 6.96 -16.85 -7.08
CA ARG A 141 7.10 -17.88 -6.05
C ARG A 141 6.01 -17.76 -4.99
N THR A 142 5.10 -18.72 -5.01
CA THR A 142 4.08 -18.88 -3.97
C THR A 142 4.41 -20.06 -3.06
N LEU A 143 4.29 -19.85 -1.75
CA LEU A 143 4.31 -20.92 -0.76
C LEU A 143 2.97 -21.67 -0.84
N PHE A 144 3.06 -23.00 -0.98
CA PHE A 144 1.89 -23.88 -1.17
C PHE A 144 0.99 -23.53 -2.37
N GLY A 145 1.50 -22.76 -3.35
CA GLY A 145 0.74 -22.37 -4.53
C GLY A 145 -0.28 -21.25 -4.31
N VAL A 146 -0.37 -20.67 -3.09
CA VAL A 146 -1.43 -19.71 -2.74
C VAL A 146 -0.91 -18.45 -2.06
N VAL A 147 0.11 -18.55 -1.20
CA VAL A 147 0.58 -17.40 -0.41
C VAL A 147 1.88 -16.87 -1.00
N PRO A 148 2.01 -15.56 -1.32
CA PRO A 148 3.27 -15.00 -1.79
C PRO A 148 4.39 -15.22 -0.77
N ILE A 149 5.59 -15.65 -1.21
CA ILE A 149 6.69 -15.96 -0.28
C ILE A 149 7.14 -14.71 0.49
N ARG A 150 7.07 -13.53 -0.11
CA ARG A 150 7.35 -12.25 0.56
C ARG A 150 6.48 -12.04 1.79
N VAL A 151 5.16 -12.24 1.66
CA VAL A 151 4.22 -12.14 2.78
C VAL A 151 4.63 -13.11 3.89
N PHE A 152 4.97 -14.36 3.53
CA PHE A 152 5.43 -15.35 4.49
C PHE A 152 6.76 -14.96 5.15
N MET A 153 7.72 -14.43 4.39
CA MET A 153 9.01 -13.97 4.88
C MET A 153 8.83 -12.82 5.85
N THR A 154 8.09 -11.79 5.47
CA THR A 154 7.79 -10.61 6.31
C THR A 154 7.11 -11.02 7.61
N LEU A 155 6.10 -11.89 7.55
CA LEU A 155 5.44 -12.45 8.74
C LEU A 155 6.39 -13.25 9.62
N THR A 156 7.25 -14.08 9.04
CA THR A 156 8.20 -14.92 9.78
C THR A 156 9.29 -14.09 10.44
N VAL A 157 9.91 -13.17 9.70
CA VAL A 157 10.96 -12.27 10.21
C VAL A 157 10.41 -11.42 11.34
N SER A 158 9.26 -10.76 11.13
CA SER A 158 8.63 -9.94 12.17
C SER A 158 8.24 -10.75 13.41
N PHE A 159 7.76 -11.98 13.26
CA PHE A 159 7.44 -12.85 14.40
C PHE A 159 8.69 -13.23 15.20
N VAL A 160 9.76 -13.63 14.51
CA VAL A 160 11.04 -13.97 15.13
C VAL A 160 11.63 -12.76 15.85
N VAL A 161 11.57 -11.58 15.23
CA VAL A 161 12.02 -10.32 15.85
C VAL A 161 11.20 -10.00 17.10
N ALA A 162 9.87 -10.06 17.02
CA ALA A 162 8.99 -9.84 18.16
C ALA A 162 9.29 -10.81 19.31
N ALA A 163 9.46 -12.10 19.01
CA ALA A 163 9.80 -13.12 20.00
C ALA A 163 11.18 -12.89 20.63
N ALA A 164 12.17 -12.53 19.82
CA ALA A 164 13.52 -12.21 20.29
C ALA A 164 13.52 -10.99 21.19
N LEU A 165 12.88 -9.89 20.77
CA LEU A 165 12.74 -8.68 21.57
C LEU A 165 12.03 -8.97 22.90
N MET A 166 10.89 -9.65 22.86
CA MET A 166 10.15 -10.03 24.06
C MET A 166 10.95 -10.91 25.02
N THR A 167 11.81 -11.79 24.47
CA THR A 167 12.67 -12.66 25.28
C THR A 167 13.83 -11.89 25.89
N VAL A 168 14.55 -11.10 25.09
CA VAL A 168 15.73 -10.32 25.51
C VAL A 168 15.35 -9.30 26.57
N TRP A 169 14.21 -8.64 26.42
CA TRP A 169 13.69 -7.67 27.38
C TRP A 169 13.00 -8.30 28.59
N GLY A 170 12.99 -9.64 28.69
CA GLY A 170 12.41 -10.36 29.83
C GLY A 170 10.88 -10.32 29.92
N ARG A 171 10.20 -9.85 28.86
CA ARG A 171 8.75 -9.64 28.81
C ARG A 171 7.94 -10.94 28.64
N VAL A 172 8.58 -12.04 28.22
CA VAL A 172 7.95 -13.38 28.14
C VAL A 172 7.89 -14.15 29.49
N GLY A 173 8.31 -13.55 30.60
CA GLY A 173 8.26 -14.22 31.91
C GLY A 173 9.11 -15.49 32.00
N GLY A 174 10.23 -15.53 31.28
CA GLY A 174 11.15 -16.68 31.28
C GLY A 174 10.59 -17.95 30.63
N TRP A 175 9.54 -17.84 29.79
CA TRP A 175 8.91 -18.99 29.11
C TRP A 175 8.23 -20.02 30.03
N GLY A 176 7.89 -19.64 31.27
CA GLY A 176 7.20 -20.52 32.21
C GLY A 176 5.82 -20.98 31.74
N SER A 177 5.12 -20.13 30.99
CA SER A 177 3.87 -20.43 30.28
C SER A 177 4.06 -20.12 28.79
N PRO A 178 4.40 -21.12 27.94
CA PRO A 178 4.69 -20.88 26.53
C PRO A 178 3.50 -20.28 25.77
N ILE A 179 2.28 -20.63 26.14
CA ILE A 179 1.07 -20.17 25.47
C ILE A 179 0.81 -18.69 25.77
N GLU A 180 0.98 -18.28 27.03
CA GLU A 180 0.88 -16.87 27.43
C GLU A 180 1.99 -16.03 26.81
N ALA A 181 3.22 -16.56 26.74
CA ALA A 181 4.31 -15.93 26.02
C ALA A 181 3.97 -15.74 24.54
N LEU A 182 3.36 -16.73 23.88
CA LEU A 182 2.91 -16.61 22.50
C LEU A 182 1.81 -15.56 22.33
N ALA A 183 0.86 -15.46 23.25
CA ALA A 183 -0.17 -14.41 23.21
C ALA A 183 0.45 -13.01 23.31
N ARG A 184 1.42 -12.81 24.20
CA ARG A 184 2.14 -11.53 24.35
C ARG A 184 2.97 -11.20 23.10
N ILE A 185 3.64 -12.21 22.53
CA ILE A 185 4.38 -12.06 21.27
C ILE A 185 3.42 -11.71 20.13
N ASN A 186 2.22 -12.31 20.08
CA ASN A 186 1.22 -12.05 19.05
C ASN A 186 0.77 -10.59 19.01
N VAL A 187 0.62 -9.93 20.17
CA VAL A 187 0.28 -8.49 20.25
C VAL A 187 1.38 -7.62 19.64
N ILE A 188 2.64 -7.84 20.03
CA ILE A 188 3.77 -7.08 19.47
C ILE A 188 3.99 -7.41 18.00
N TRP A 189 3.77 -8.67 17.63
CA TRP A 189 3.89 -9.12 16.25
C TRP A 189 2.91 -8.38 15.32
N THR A 190 1.71 -8.02 15.79
CA THR A 190 0.78 -7.17 15.01
C THR A 190 1.45 -5.89 14.53
N VAL A 191 2.24 -5.25 15.40
CA VAL A 191 2.93 -3.98 15.06
C VAL A 191 4.25 -4.23 14.34
N GLY A 192 4.98 -5.27 14.77
CA GLY A 192 6.21 -5.70 14.13
C GLY A 192 6.00 -6.07 12.67
N SER A 193 4.90 -6.76 12.33
CA SER A 193 4.61 -7.16 10.94
C SER A 193 4.20 -5.98 10.08
N LEU A 194 3.43 -5.04 10.63
CA LEU A 194 3.03 -3.80 9.95
C LEU A 194 4.25 -2.93 9.67
N GLY A 195 5.14 -2.80 10.66
CA GLY A 195 6.42 -2.12 10.53
C GLY A 195 7.35 -2.81 9.54
N ALA A 196 7.38 -4.14 9.53
CA ALA A 196 8.17 -4.92 8.56
C ALA A 196 7.67 -4.73 7.13
N ALA A 197 6.35 -4.75 6.91
CA ALA A 197 5.76 -4.46 5.62
C ALA A 197 6.09 -3.03 5.15
N LEU A 198 6.04 -2.04 6.05
CA LEU A 198 6.42 -0.66 5.73
C LEU A 198 7.93 -0.47 5.49
N GLY A 199 8.77 -1.19 6.22
CA GLY A 199 10.22 -1.16 6.03
C GLY A 199 10.62 -1.67 4.65
N ASP A 200 9.99 -2.76 4.20
CA ASP A 200 10.06 -3.23 2.81
C ASP A 200 9.60 -2.10 1.88
N ILE A 201 8.42 -1.49 2.10
CA ILE A 201 7.86 -0.44 1.22
C ILE A 201 8.78 0.78 1.06
N LEU A 202 9.30 1.35 2.15
CA LEU A 202 10.00 2.65 2.15
C LEU A 202 11.45 2.60 1.64
N SER A 203 12.08 1.43 1.55
CA SER A 203 13.52 1.30 1.29
C SER A 203 13.92 1.35 -0.19
N ASP A 204 12.94 1.43 -1.09
CA ASP A 204 13.13 1.56 -2.55
C ASP A 204 13.46 3.01 -2.99
N GLY A 205 13.26 4.01 -2.12
CA GLY A 205 13.36 5.42 -2.49
C GLY A 205 14.74 6.09 -2.41
N ASP A 206 15.78 5.42 -1.92
CA ASP A 206 17.11 6.02 -1.80
C ASP A 206 18.24 4.97 -1.89
N PRO A 207 19.22 5.12 -2.80
CA PRO A 207 20.52 4.52 -2.59
C PRO A 207 21.16 5.24 -1.39
N VAL A 208 21.15 4.59 -0.22
CA VAL A 208 21.82 5.12 0.98
C VAL A 208 23.22 5.57 0.59
N PRO A 209 23.59 6.86 0.75
CA PRO A 209 24.96 7.28 0.57
C PRO A 209 25.78 6.54 1.60
N VAL A 210 26.70 5.69 1.14
CA VAL A 210 27.75 5.13 1.99
C VAL A 210 28.67 6.30 2.39
N ALA A 211 28.23 7.03 3.40
CA ALA A 211 28.94 8.13 4.01
C ALA A 211 28.68 8.07 5.50
N ILE A 212 29.34 7.12 6.17
CA ILE A 212 29.96 7.24 7.50
C ILE A 212 30.84 6.00 7.65
N LEU A 213 32.14 6.17 7.40
CA LEU A 213 33.30 5.61 8.11
C LEU A 213 34.58 5.88 7.30
N ASP A 214 34.89 7.16 7.06
CA ASP A 214 36.27 7.55 6.71
C ASP A 214 37.11 7.52 7.99
N ALA A 215 37.73 6.36 8.25
CA ALA A 215 38.90 6.26 9.09
C ALA A 215 40.13 6.06 8.18
N PRO A 216 41.24 6.81 8.38
CA PRO A 216 42.36 6.79 7.45
C PRO A 216 43.25 5.58 7.76
N ALA A 217 43.38 4.65 6.81
CA ALA A 217 44.36 3.57 6.93
C ALA A 217 44.98 3.19 5.57
N GLN A 218 46.14 3.79 5.34
CA GLN A 218 47.39 3.20 4.87
C GLN A 218 47.45 2.46 3.51
N ASP A 219 48.30 3.04 2.66
CA ASP A 219 48.97 2.47 1.49
C ASP A 219 49.40 1.00 1.66
N GLY A 220 48.95 0.14 0.73
CA GLY A 220 49.43 -1.23 0.57
C GLY A 220 48.82 -1.91 -0.66
N PRO A 221 49.58 -2.73 -1.43
CA PRO A 221 49.19 -3.10 -2.78
C PRO A 221 48.06 -4.16 -2.79
N ARG A 222 46.96 -3.81 -3.46
CA ARG A 222 45.77 -4.64 -3.70
C ARG A 222 46.15 -5.99 -4.34
N LYS A 223 45.99 -7.09 -3.59
CA LYS A 223 45.69 -8.40 -4.16
C LYS A 223 44.19 -8.43 -4.49
N ARG A 224 43.88 -8.45 -5.78
CA ARG A 224 42.56 -8.71 -6.35
C ARG A 224 42.11 -10.09 -5.85
N THR A 225 41.20 -10.10 -4.88
CA THR A 225 40.47 -11.29 -4.48
C THR A 225 39.13 -11.20 -5.19
N GLU A 226 38.92 -12.12 -6.12
CA GLU A 226 37.65 -12.34 -6.80
C GLU A 226 36.58 -12.62 -5.74
N ALA A 227 35.71 -11.65 -5.50
CA ALA A 227 34.45 -11.90 -4.83
C ALA A 227 33.50 -12.47 -5.89
N VAL A 228 33.32 -13.78 -5.84
CA VAL A 228 32.23 -14.49 -6.51
C VAL A 228 30.93 -14.04 -5.84
N GLY A 229 30.37 -12.95 -6.34
CA GLY A 229 28.97 -12.57 -6.11
C GLY A 229 28.13 -13.41 -7.05
N THR A 230 27.50 -14.46 -6.54
CA THR A 230 26.45 -15.18 -7.25
C THR A 230 25.18 -14.34 -7.20
N THR A 231 25.17 -13.25 -7.97
CA THR A 231 23.93 -12.58 -8.35
C THR A 231 23.25 -13.53 -9.32
N LEU A 232 22.13 -14.13 -8.92
CA LEU A 232 21.23 -14.80 -9.85
C LEU A 232 20.67 -13.69 -10.74
N THR A 233 21.37 -13.47 -11.86
CA THR A 233 20.96 -12.58 -12.92
C THR A 233 19.62 -13.07 -13.45
N VAL A 234 18.57 -12.26 -13.27
CA VAL A 234 17.48 -12.16 -14.24
C VAL A 234 18.14 -12.18 -15.62
N ASP A 235 17.59 -12.96 -16.54
CA ASP A 235 18.13 -13.20 -17.88
C ASP A 235 18.03 -11.90 -18.70
N ARG A 236 18.80 -10.86 -18.32
CA ARG A 236 18.99 -9.63 -19.08
C ARG A 236 19.59 -10.10 -20.40
N PRO A 237 18.93 -9.85 -21.55
CA PRO A 237 19.50 -10.18 -22.84
C PRO A 237 20.92 -9.60 -22.91
N GLU A 238 21.88 -10.36 -23.43
CA GLU A 238 23.31 -9.99 -23.39
C GLU A 238 23.57 -8.60 -23.97
N ASP A 239 22.66 -8.13 -24.81
CA ASP A 239 22.65 -6.85 -25.51
C ASP A 239 22.51 -5.62 -24.61
N VAL A 240 21.97 -5.78 -23.38
CA VAL A 240 21.65 -4.66 -22.46
C VAL A 240 22.67 -4.55 -21.31
N ARG A 241 23.68 -5.44 -21.26
CA ARG A 241 24.68 -5.44 -20.16
C ARG A 241 25.61 -4.23 -20.14
N ASN A 242 25.69 -3.47 -21.25
CA ASN A 242 26.54 -2.30 -21.41
C ASN A 242 25.70 -1.08 -21.80
N ILE A 243 24.91 -0.55 -20.87
CA ILE A 243 24.23 0.75 -21.06
C ILE A 243 25.31 1.84 -21.23
N PRO A 244 25.28 2.62 -22.32
CA PRO A 244 26.23 3.70 -22.59
C PRO A 244 26.27 4.76 -21.46
N GLU A 245 27.46 5.33 -21.21
CA GLU A 245 27.64 6.32 -20.12
C GLU A 245 26.85 7.62 -20.36
N ASP A 246 26.62 7.98 -21.62
CA ASP A 246 25.80 9.11 -22.03
C ASP A 246 24.34 8.93 -21.59
N VAL A 247 23.76 7.74 -21.80
CA VAL A 247 22.40 7.39 -21.33
C VAL A 247 22.32 7.46 -19.80
N ARG A 248 23.30 6.88 -19.09
CA ARG A 248 23.37 6.95 -17.62
C ARG A 248 23.51 8.37 -17.05
N SER A 249 24.04 9.30 -17.84
CA SER A 249 24.25 10.68 -17.40
C SER A 249 23.04 11.59 -17.64
N MET A 250 22.02 11.12 -18.36
CA MET A 250 20.80 11.89 -18.64
C MET A 250 20.05 12.21 -17.34
N ASN A 251 19.30 13.31 -17.32
CA ASN A 251 18.28 13.53 -16.30
C ASN A 251 16.96 12.88 -16.75
N ASP A 252 16.00 12.72 -15.84
CA ASP A 252 14.80 11.94 -16.14
C ASP A 252 14.00 12.53 -17.31
N GLY A 253 13.85 13.85 -17.38
CA GLY A 253 13.18 14.51 -18.52
C GLY A 253 13.91 14.33 -19.86
N ALA A 254 15.24 14.32 -19.87
CA ALA A 254 16.04 14.05 -21.06
C ALA A 254 15.99 12.57 -21.46
N LEU A 255 15.87 11.67 -20.48
CA LEU A 255 15.69 10.23 -20.71
C LEU A 255 14.32 9.94 -21.34
N VAL A 256 13.23 10.58 -20.87
CA VAL A 256 11.91 10.46 -21.50
C VAL A 256 11.92 10.96 -22.94
N GLU A 257 12.61 12.07 -23.22
CA GLU A 257 12.72 12.61 -24.57
C GLU A 257 13.55 11.68 -25.48
N ALA A 258 14.67 11.15 -24.98
CA ALA A 258 15.48 10.18 -25.72
C ALA A 258 14.72 8.88 -26.02
N LEU A 259 13.90 8.42 -25.07
CA LEU A 259 13.02 7.27 -25.25
C LEU A 259 12.02 7.49 -26.39
N ARG A 260 11.42 8.69 -26.43
CA ARG A 260 10.50 9.08 -27.50
C ARG A 260 11.19 9.13 -28.86
N GLU A 261 12.38 9.75 -28.92
CA GLU A 261 13.19 9.82 -30.14
C GLU A 261 13.58 8.41 -30.63
N GLY A 262 14.00 7.52 -29.74
CA GLY A 262 14.34 6.13 -30.09
C GLY A 262 13.15 5.34 -30.66
N PHE A 263 11.92 5.57 -30.18
CA PHE A 263 10.74 4.96 -30.80
C PHE A 263 10.41 5.56 -32.18
N ASP A 264 10.64 6.85 -32.38
CA ASP A 264 10.43 7.51 -33.68
C ASP A 264 11.47 7.02 -34.71
N ASP A 265 12.72 6.82 -34.29
CA ASP A 265 13.79 6.25 -35.11
C ASP A 265 13.46 4.80 -35.48
N LEU A 266 13.05 3.98 -34.51
CA LEU A 266 12.58 2.61 -34.75
C LEU A 266 11.39 2.55 -35.72
N GLU A 267 10.40 3.44 -35.60
CA GLU A 267 9.25 3.51 -36.52
C GLU A 267 9.69 3.79 -37.96
N SER A 268 10.77 4.57 -38.13
CA SER A 268 11.27 4.99 -39.45
C SER A 268 11.97 3.88 -40.24
N VAL A 269 12.52 2.88 -39.53
CA VAL A 269 13.29 1.77 -40.12
C VAL A 269 12.42 0.53 -40.33
N VAL A 270 11.29 0.41 -39.63
CA VAL A 270 10.37 -0.73 -39.78
C VAL A 270 9.60 -0.63 -41.11
N ASP A 271 9.84 -1.59 -41.99
CA ASP A 271 9.37 -1.61 -43.39
C ASP A 271 7.88 -1.97 -43.56
N ASP A 272 7.25 -2.62 -42.58
CA ASP A 272 5.89 -3.14 -42.69
C ASP A 272 4.86 -2.40 -41.81
N THR A 273 3.62 -2.33 -42.31
CA THR A 273 2.54 -1.59 -41.64
C THR A 273 2.12 -2.19 -40.30
N ALA A 274 2.30 -3.50 -40.09
CA ALA A 274 1.96 -4.14 -38.82
C ALA A 274 3.00 -3.80 -37.75
N GLY A 275 4.29 -3.84 -38.10
CA GLY A 275 5.38 -3.41 -37.23
C GLY A 275 5.31 -1.93 -36.87
N GLN A 276 4.97 -1.03 -37.81
CA GLN A 276 4.78 0.39 -37.51
C GLN A 276 3.63 0.66 -36.52
N LEU A 277 2.52 -0.08 -36.64
CA LEU A 277 1.41 -0.01 -35.68
C LEU A 277 1.83 -0.49 -34.30
N GLU A 278 2.64 -1.56 -34.25
CA GLU A 278 3.15 -2.11 -33.00
C GLU A 278 4.14 -1.16 -32.31
N VAL A 279 5.07 -0.55 -33.06
CA VAL A 279 5.99 0.47 -32.52
C VAL A 279 5.21 1.68 -31.99
N THR A 280 4.17 2.12 -32.71
CA THR A 280 3.28 3.19 -32.25
C THR A 280 2.58 2.84 -30.94
N ARG A 281 2.07 1.60 -30.82
CA ARG A 281 1.43 1.08 -29.61
C ARG A 281 2.43 1.07 -28.44
N LEU A 282 3.61 0.50 -28.64
CA LEU A 282 4.67 0.42 -27.62
C LEU A 282 5.14 1.81 -27.17
N ARG A 283 5.27 2.77 -28.09
CA ARG A 283 5.59 4.17 -27.77
C ARG A 283 4.53 4.78 -26.86
N GLU A 284 3.25 4.62 -27.20
CA GLU A 284 2.14 5.19 -26.43
C GLU A 284 2.04 4.57 -25.03
N GLU A 285 2.17 3.25 -24.94
CA GLU A 285 2.21 2.50 -23.67
C GLU A 285 3.39 2.94 -22.78
N THR A 286 4.58 3.07 -23.37
CA THR A 286 5.79 3.46 -22.62
C THR A 286 5.74 4.90 -22.14
N ILE A 287 5.31 5.84 -23.01
CA ILE A 287 5.18 7.25 -22.65
C ILE A 287 4.12 7.42 -21.57
N GLN A 288 3.00 6.72 -21.67
CA GLN A 288 1.96 6.76 -20.66
C GLN A 288 2.48 6.23 -19.32
N ALA A 289 3.16 5.08 -19.29
CA ALA A 289 3.77 4.53 -18.08
C ALA A 289 4.77 5.51 -17.43
N THR A 290 5.59 6.18 -18.25
CA THR A 290 6.60 7.13 -17.78
C THR A 290 5.99 8.46 -17.29
N ILE A 291 4.89 8.92 -17.90
CA ILE A 291 4.22 10.16 -17.52
C ILE A 291 3.34 9.97 -16.29
N ASP A 292 2.65 8.83 -16.16
CA ASP A 292 1.75 8.55 -15.03
C ASP A 292 2.50 8.52 -13.70
N ASP A 293 3.75 8.01 -13.68
CA ASP A 293 4.63 8.04 -12.50
C ASP A 293 5.18 9.45 -12.19
N VAL A 294 5.59 10.21 -13.22
CA VAL A 294 6.20 11.55 -13.04
C VAL A 294 5.15 12.64 -12.77
N PHE A 295 3.93 12.49 -13.28
CA PHE A 295 2.84 13.45 -13.19
C PHE A 295 1.54 12.78 -12.70
N GLY A 296 1.60 12.13 -11.53
CA GLY A 296 0.47 11.47 -10.87
C GLY A 296 -0.87 12.19 -11.08
N ASP A 297 -1.73 11.54 -11.86
CA ASP A 297 -2.86 12.21 -12.48
C ASP A 297 -4.06 12.37 -11.53
N ARG A 298 -4.80 13.45 -11.77
CA ARG A 298 -5.57 14.18 -10.76
C ARG A 298 -7.04 13.78 -10.77
N ILE A 299 -7.48 12.93 -9.84
CA ILE A 299 -8.88 12.47 -9.79
C ILE A 299 -9.72 13.14 -8.69
N GLN A 300 -11.00 13.39 -9.00
CA GLN A 300 -11.90 14.37 -8.37
C GLN A 300 -13.11 13.75 -7.62
N LYS A 301 -13.02 12.51 -7.10
CA LYS A 301 -14.16 11.82 -6.45
C LYS A 301 -13.74 11.00 -5.23
N TYR A 302 -14.63 10.87 -4.24
CA TYR A 302 -14.44 10.03 -3.06
C TYR A 302 -14.79 8.57 -3.39
N THR A 303 -13.80 7.67 -3.39
CA THR A 303 -13.96 6.28 -3.85
C THR A 303 -13.90 5.25 -2.71
N SER A 304 -14.23 3.99 -3.01
CA SER A 304 -14.09 2.87 -2.07
C SER A 304 -12.62 2.60 -1.69
N ARG A 305 -11.67 3.00 -2.55
CA ARG A 305 -10.24 2.97 -2.26
C ARG A 305 -9.87 3.97 -1.18
N ASP A 306 -10.38 5.20 -1.22
CA ASP A 306 -10.13 6.23 -0.20
C ASP A 306 -10.60 5.78 1.20
N ILE A 307 -11.71 5.01 1.25
CA ILE A 307 -12.17 4.37 2.49
C ILE A 307 -11.16 3.34 3.00
N ALA A 308 -10.63 2.49 2.11
CA ALA A 308 -9.64 1.49 2.46
C ALA A 308 -8.32 2.12 2.91
N GLU A 309 -7.86 3.17 2.24
CA GLU A 309 -6.64 3.92 2.58
C GLU A 309 -6.80 4.65 3.92
N GLY A 310 -7.96 5.27 4.13
CA GLY A 310 -8.32 5.86 5.41
C GLY A 310 -8.40 4.83 6.54
N PHE A 311 -8.89 3.62 6.25
CA PHE A 311 -8.94 2.51 7.19
C PHE A 311 -7.54 2.00 7.57
N VAL A 312 -6.67 1.77 6.59
CA VAL A 312 -5.28 1.34 6.80
C VAL A 312 -4.52 2.38 7.62
N GLY A 313 -4.61 3.66 7.24
CA GLY A 313 -4.00 4.76 7.98
C GLY A 313 -4.52 4.84 9.42
N SER A 314 -5.83 4.64 9.62
CA SER A 314 -6.44 4.61 10.96
C SER A 314 -5.83 3.52 11.85
N ILE A 315 -5.67 2.30 11.33
CA ILE A 315 -5.10 1.17 12.08
C ILE A 315 -3.70 1.53 12.53
N PHE A 316 -2.84 1.94 11.59
CA PHE A 316 -1.42 2.15 11.84
C PHE A 316 -1.18 3.17 12.96
N PHE A 317 -1.90 4.30 12.92
CA PHE A 317 -1.79 5.34 13.94
C PHE A 317 -2.48 5.01 15.26
N SER A 318 -3.46 4.09 15.26
CA SER A 318 -4.19 3.71 16.48
C SER A 318 -3.41 2.74 17.37
N ILE A 319 -2.63 1.82 16.80
CA ILE A 319 -2.07 0.70 17.58
C ILE A 319 -1.18 1.15 18.75
N PRO A 320 -0.27 2.15 18.62
CA PRO A 320 0.51 2.64 19.76
C PRO A 320 -0.36 3.06 20.94
N PHE A 321 -1.48 3.72 20.66
CA PHE A 321 -2.43 4.18 21.67
C PHE A 321 -3.29 3.05 22.25
N LEU A 322 -3.50 1.95 21.53
CA LEU A 322 -4.21 0.79 22.09
C LEU A 322 -3.45 0.17 23.25
N VAL A 323 -2.12 0.17 23.15
CA VAL A 323 -1.22 -0.43 24.15
C VAL A 323 -0.92 0.53 25.30
N GLU A 324 -1.02 1.84 25.07
CA GLU A 324 -0.78 2.83 26.11
C GLU A 324 -1.96 2.94 27.08
N ASP A 325 -1.69 2.95 28.39
CA ASP A 325 -2.71 3.13 29.42
C ASP A 325 -3.14 4.60 29.61
N GLY A 326 -2.32 5.55 29.14
CA GLY A 326 -2.65 6.98 29.17
C GLY A 326 -3.98 7.32 28.46
N VAL A 327 -4.43 6.47 27.53
CA VAL A 327 -5.75 6.59 26.90
C VAL A 327 -6.88 6.57 27.94
N PHE A 328 -6.76 5.78 29.01
CA PHE A 328 -7.76 5.71 30.05
C PHE A 328 -7.81 6.97 30.90
N ASP A 329 -6.65 7.51 31.26
CA ASP A 329 -6.55 8.74 32.06
C ASP A 329 -7.15 9.93 31.30
N VAL A 330 -6.87 10.02 29.99
CA VAL A 330 -7.45 11.06 29.14
C VAL A 330 -8.97 10.88 29.01
N ALA A 331 -9.45 9.65 28.86
CA ALA A 331 -10.88 9.37 28.79
C ALA A 331 -11.61 9.72 30.11
N GLU A 332 -11.00 9.45 31.25
CA GLU A 332 -11.52 9.88 32.55
C GLU A 332 -11.57 11.40 32.65
N PHE A 333 -10.51 12.09 32.21
CA PHE A 333 -10.48 13.54 32.15
C PHE A 333 -11.61 14.10 31.26
N PHE A 334 -11.89 13.49 30.11
CA PHE A 334 -12.99 13.91 29.23
C PHE A 334 -14.37 13.86 29.90
N LEU A 335 -14.55 12.94 30.85
CA LEU A 335 -15.79 12.74 31.58
C LEU A 335 -15.86 13.51 32.91
N SER A 336 -14.75 14.11 33.34
CA SER A 336 -14.60 14.79 34.64
C SER A 336 -15.43 16.08 34.75
N PHE A 337 -15.54 16.85 33.66
CA PHE A 337 -16.26 18.12 33.66
C PHE A 337 -17.55 18.02 32.82
N ARG A 338 -18.68 18.15 33.50
CA ARG A 338 -20.02 18.03 32.90
C ARG A 338 -20.85 19.27 33.16
N VAL A 339 -21.58 19.70 32.14
CA VAL A 339 -22.63 20.72 32.26
C VAL A 339 -23.96 20.05 31.91
N GLY A 340 -24.79 19.83 32.93
CA GLY A 340 -25.99 19.00 32.78
C GLY A 340 -25.62 17.55 32.46
N VAL A 341 -26.16 17.02 31.36
CA VAL A 341 -25.89 15.66 30.88
C VAL A 341 -24.68 15.57 29.95
N PHE A 342 -24.09 16.70 29.57
CA PHE A 342 -23.08 16.76 28.52
C PHE A 342 -21.65 16.83 29.09
N PRO A 343 -20.77 15.86 28.77
CA PRO A 343 -19.35 15.94 29.10
C PRO A 343 -18.64 16.94 28.17
N ILE A 344 -18.25 18.08 28.70
CA ILE A 344 -17.80 19.21 27.86
C ILE A 344 -16.46 18.90 27.19
N TYR A 345 -15.50 18.33 27.91
CA TYR A 345 -14.18 18.02 27.33
C TYR A 345 -14.25 16.93 26.26
N PHE A 346 -15.13 15.94 26.42
CA PHE A 346 -15.43 14.97 25.36
C PHE A 346 -15.98 15.64 24.08
N LEU A 347 -16.92 16.58 24.23
CA LEU A 347 -17.46 17.33 23.09
C LEU A 347 -16.41 18.23 22.44
N VAL A 348 -15.52 18.84 23.23
CA VAL A 348 -14.40 19.63 22.74
C VAL A 348 -13.42 18.76 21.95
N ASN A 349 -13.07 17.56 22.44
CA ASN A 349 -12.24 16.61 21.69
C ASN A 349 -12.91 16.22 20.36
N THR A 350 -14.19 15.88 20.39
CA THR A 350 -14.95 15.55 19.19
C THR A 350 -14.92 16.69 18.16
N ALA A 351 -15.16 17.92 18.61
CA ALA A 351 -15.09 19.10 17.74
C ALA A 351 -13.66 19.32 17.22
N PHE A 352 -12.64 19.13 18.05
CA PHE A 352 -11.24 19.24 17.67
C PHE A 352 -10.88 18.24 16.56
N VAL A 353 -11.28 16.97 16.70
CA VAL A 353 -11.04 15.93 15.69
C VAL A 353 -11.68 16.31 14.35
N LEU A 354 -12.94 16.74 14.35
CA LEU A 354 -13.64 17.12 13.12
C LEU A 354 -13.01 18.35 12.46
N VAL A 355 -12.59 19.35 13.24
CA VAL A 355 -11.88 20.54 12.74
C VAL A 355 -10.51 20.17 12.18
N MET A 356 -9.80 19.24 12.81
CA MET A 356 -8.51 18.74 12.33
C MET A 356 -8.66 18.00 11.00
N ILE A 357 -9.61 17.06 10.87
CA ILE A 357 -9.89 16.36 9.61
C ILE A 357 -10.22 17.38 8.51
N LEU A 358 -11.11 18.34 8.83
CA LEU A 358 -11.45 19.42 7.90
C LEU A 358 -10.20 20.20 7.45
N SER A 359 -9.30 20.52 8.39
CA SER A 359 -8.08 21.26 8.10
C SER A 359 -7.11 20.46 7.22
N LEU A 360 -6.92 19.17 7.49
CA LEU A 360 -6.03 18.32 6.69
C LEU A 360 -6.56 18.14 5.28
N VAL A 361 -7.83 17.75 5.14
CA VAL A 361 -8.43 17.43 3.84
C VAL A 361 -8.64 18.67 2.98
N TYR A 362 -9.01 19.82 3.57
CA TYR A 362 -9.41 21.01 2.80
C TYR A 362 -8.43 22.18 2.85
N TRP A 363 -7.59 22.28 3.88
CA TRP A 363 -6.68 23.42 4.05
C TRP A 363 -5.21 23.07 3.78
N ALA A 364 -4.77 21.86 4.10
CA ALA A 364 -3.42 21.39 3.84
C ALA A 364 -3.24 20.71 2.46
N GLY A 365 -4.34 20.27 1.82
CA GLY A 365 -4.28 19.64 0.50
C GLY A 365 -4.10 20.64 -0.65
N PRO A 366 -3.24 20.36 -1.66
CA PRO A 366 -3.10 21.19 -2.86
C PRO A 366 -4.31 21.13 -3.83
N GLN A 367 -5.46 20.63 -3.39
CA GLN A 367 -6.60 20.32 -4.24
C GLN A 367 -7.61 21.48 -4.24
N LYS A 368 -7.98 22.00 -5.43
CA LYS A 368 -9.21 22.79 -5.59
C LYS A 368 -10.41 21.87 -5.41
N VAL A 369 -10.76 21.56 -4.17
CA VAL A 369 -11.88 20.68 -3.85
C VAL A 369 -13.18 21.41 -4.16
N THR A 370 -13.80 21.06 -5.29
CA THR A 370 -15.18 21.46 -5.54
C THR A 370 -16.06 20.55 -4.69
N VAL A 371 -16.82 21.13 -3.75
CA VAL A 371 -17.71 20.36 -2.86
C VAL A 371 -18.87 19.80 -3.69
N SER A 372 -18.68 18.61 -4.25
CA SER A 372 -19.72 17.88 -4.97
C SER A 372 -20.75 17.31 -3.99
N ARG A 373 -21.98 17.83 -4.02
CA ARG A 373 -23.17 17.34 -3.26
C ARG A 373 -22.94 17.19 -1.74
N PRO A 374 -22.72 18.28 -0.99
CA PRO A 374 -22.57 18.22 0.47
C PRO A 374 -23.81 17.63 1.17
N ILE A 375 -23.58 16.90 2.26
CA ILE A 375 -24.65 16.39 3.14
C ILE A 375 -25.30 17.61 3.82
N PHE A 376 -26.63 17.69 3.77
CA PHE A 376 -27.42 18.85 4.22
C PHE A 376 -27.03 20.21 3.60
N GLY A 377 -26.27 20.23 2.50
CA GLY A 377 -25.88 21.45 1.81
C GLY A 377 -24.59 22.12 2.32
N PHE A 378 -24.02 21.69 3.46
CA PHE A 378 -22.83 22.32 4.05
C PHE A 378 -21.79 21.36 4.64
N ILE A 379 -22.11 20.09 4.93
CA ILE A 379 -21.16 19.14 5.49
C ILE A 379 -20.47 18.37 4.35
N PRO A 380 -19.14 18.42 4.20
CA PRO A 380 -18.46 17.67 3.17
C PRO A 380 -18.55 16.16 3.42
N ARG A 381 -18.91 15.38 2.39
CA ARG A 381 -19.04 13.90 2.49
C ARG A 381 -17.74 13.24 2.91
N ARG A 382 -16.63 13.69 2.32
CA ARG A 382 -15.27 13.19 2.61
C ARG A 382 -14.96 13.27 4.09
N LEU A 383 -15.25 14.41 4.74
CA LEU A 383 -15.10 14.58 6.19
C LEU A 383 -15.90 13.53 6.98
N VAL A 384 -17.16 13.29 6.61
CA VAL A 384 -18.00 12.28 7.30
C VAL A 384 -17.48 10.87 7.08
N GLY A 385 -17.05 10.54 5.86
CA GLY A 385 -16.44 9.26 5.52
C GLY A 385 -15.17 9.00 6.33
N THR A 386 -14.20 9.90 6.27
CA THR A 386 -12.94 9.81 7.03
C THR A 386 -13.19 9.72 8.53
N ALA A 387 -14.08 10.56 9.07
CA ALA A 387 -14.43 10.56 10.49
C ALA A 387 -15.10 9.25 10.92
N LEU A 388 -16.04 8.73 10.13
CA LEU A 388 -16.77 7.51 10.45
C LEU A 388 -15.88 6.27 10.35
N VAL A 389 -15.08 6.16 9.28
CA VAL A 389 -14.16 5.03 9.07
C VAL A 389 -13.14 4.96 10.19
N SER A 390 -12.50 6.09 10.53
CA SER A 390 -11.54 6.13 11.63
C SER A 390 -12.18 5.84 12.99
N PHE A 391 -13.38 6.35 13.25
CA PHE A 391 -14.10 6.07 14.50
C PHE A 391 -14.45 4.59 14.64
N LEU A 392 -15.01 4.00 13.59
CA LEU A 392 -15.37 2.58 13.57
C LEU A 392 -14.13 1.69 13.69
N THR A 393 -13.03 2.07 13.05
CA THR A 393 -11.75 1.37 13.15
C THR A 393 -11.23 1.39 14.59
N ALA A 394 -11.18 2.56 15.22
CA ALA A 394 -10.77 2.70 16.61
C ALA A 394 -11.68 1.90 17.56
N ALA A 395 -13.00 1.96 17.35
CA ALA A 395 -13.98 1.21 18.13
C ALA A 395 -13.80 -0.31 17.99
N ALA A 396 -13.59 -0.80 16.76
CA ALA A 396 -13.38 -2.21 16.47
C ALA A 396 -12.09 -2.72 17.11
N LEU A 397 -10.97 -2.00 16.93
CA LEU A 397 -9.68 -2.38 17.52
C LEU A 397 -9.74 -2.37 19.06
N MET A 398 -10.27 -1.30 19.66
CA MET A 398 -10.43 -1.20 21.12
C MET A 398 -11.33 -2.30 21.69
N THR A 399 -12.33 -2.75 20.92
CA THR A 399 -13.20 -3.87 21.32
C THR A 399 -12.48 -5.21 21.19
N MET A 400 -11.85 -5.46 20.05
CA MET A 400 -11.10 -6.70 19.76
C MET A 400 -9.97 -6.93 20.76
N TRP A 401 -9.32 -5.85 21.22
CA TRP A 401 -8.21 -5.89 22.16
C TRP A 401 -8.64 -5.73 23.63
N GLY A 402 -9.94 -5.76 23.92
CA GLY A 402 -10.46 -5.73 25.29
C GLY A 402 -10.38 -4.39 26.01
N ARG A 403 -9.92 -3.33 25.36
CA ARG A 403 -9.65 -2.00 25.96
C ARG A 403 -10.93 -1.22 26.32
N VAL A 404 -12.10 -1.65 25.85
CA VAL A 404 -13.41 -1.05 26.20
C VAL A 404 -14.07 -1.67 27.44
N GLY A 405 -13.43 -2.63 28.11
CA GLY A 405 -13.97 -3.23 29.33
C GLY A 405 -15.31 -3.96 29.11
N ASN A 406 -15.42 -4.71 28.01
CA ASN A 406 -16.62 -5.46 27.62
C ASN A 406 -17.91 -4.61 27.55
N TRP A 407 -17.79 -3.31 27.26
CA TRP A 407 -18.93 -2.39 27.10
C TRP A 407 -19.83 -2.25 28.34
N GLN A 408 -19.29 -2.51 29.54
CA GLN A 408 -20.06 -2.39 30.79
C GLN A 408 -20.57 -0.96 31.04
N ASP A 409 -19.73 0.04 30.75
CA ASP A 409 -20.12 1.45 30.72
C ASP A 409 -19.89 2.01 29.30
N PRO A 410 -20.96 2.13 28.49
CA PRO A 410 -20.84 2.63 27.12
C PRO A 410 -20.30 4.06 27.03
N VAL A 411 -20.54 4.90 28.04
CA VAL A 411 -20.07 6.30 28.01
C VAL A 411 -18.56 6.35 28.21
N VAL A 412 -18.05 5.53 29.13
CA VAL A 412 -16.60 5.37 29.33
C VAL A 412 -15.95 4.73 28.10
N ALA A 413 -16.57 3.71 27.51
CA ALA A 413 -16.08 3.11 26.27
C ALA A 413 -15.98 4.13 25.13
N LEU A 414 -17.03 4.94 24.92
CA LEU A 414 -17.03 6.01 23.91
C LEU A 414 -15.96 7.07 24.19
N ALA A 415 -15.74 7.45 25.45
CA ALA A 415 -14.68 8.37 25.82
C ALA A 415 -13.29 7.82 25.45
N ARG A 416 -13.01 6.55 25.77
CA ARG A 416 -11.76 5.87 25.41
C ARG A 416 -11.57 5.75 23.91
N ILE A 417 -12.62 5.34 23.19
CA ILE A 417 -12.61 5.27 21.73
C ILE A 417 -12.33 6.66 21.14
N SER A 418 -12.89 7.73 21.71
CA SER A 418 -12.67 9.08 21.19
C SER A 418 -11.22 9.56 21.29
N VAL A 419 -10.44 9.07 22.26
CA VAL A 419 -9.01 9.38 22.36
C VAL A 419 -8.24 8.71 21.23
N VAL A 420 -8.45 7.42 21.01
CA VAL A 420 -7.82 6.67 19.91
C VAL A 420 -8.31 7.19 18.56
N TRP A 421 -9.58 7.53 18.45
CA TRP A 421 -10.19 8.11 17.26
C TRP A 421 -9.51 9.41 16.83
N THR A 422 -8.99 10.22 17.76
CA THR A 422 -8.23 11.43 17.41
C THR A 422 -7.02 11.11 16.54
N VAL A 423 -6.25 10.08 16.90
CA VAL A 423 -5.04 9.69 16.17
C VAL A 423 -5.38 8.85 14.95
N ALA A 424 -6.39 7.97 15.06
CA ALA A 424 -6.95 7.24 13.93
C ALA A 424 -7.42 8.19 12.82
N SER A 425 -8.08 9.28 13.18
CA SER A 425 -8.56 10.30 12.25
C SER A 425 -7.43 11.01 11.51
N PHE A 426 -6.29 11.21 12.18
CA PHE A 426 -5.10 11.76 11.54
C PHE A 426 -4.56 10.79 10.49
N GLY A 427 -4.42 9.52 10.85
CA GLY A 427 -4.02 8.47 9.92
C GLY A 427 -4.99 8.32 8.74
N ALA A 428 -6.30 8.38 9.01
CA ALA A 428 -7.32 8.31 7.97
C ALA A 428 -7.26 9.49 7.00
N ALA A 429 -7.11 10.69 7.53
CA ALA A 429 -7.01 11.90 6.73
C ALA A 429 -5.72 11.93 5.92
N LEU A 430 -4.60 11.43 6.44
CA LEU A 430 -3.35 11.30 5.68
C LEU A 430 -3.45 10.23 4.58
N GLY A 431 -4.00 9.06 4.90
CA GLY A 431 -4.22 7.99 3.91
C GLY A 431 -5.07 8.48 2.74
N ASP A 432 -6.13 9.23 3.04
CA ASP A 432 -6.99 9.88 2.05
C ASP A 432 -6.27 10.97 1.22
N ILE A 433 -5.18 11.56 1.71
CA ILE A 433 -4.43 12.62 1.00
C ILE A 433 -3.34 12.03 0.09
N LEU A 434 -2.87 10.81 0.32
CA LEU A 434 -1.79 10.21 -0.47
C LEU A 434 -2.26 9.96 -1.93
N PRO A 435 -1.40 10.25 -2.92
CA PRO A 435 -1.75 10.04 -4.32
C PRO A 435 -1.83 8.54 -4.61
N GLY A 436 -3.06 8.04 -4.78
CA GLY A 436 -3.35 6.75 -5.38
C GLY A 436 -4.22 6.99 -6.61
N GLU A 437 -3.86 6.41 -7.75
CA GLU A 437 -4.66 6.45 -8.96
C GLU A 437 -6.09 5.96 -8.67
N SER A 438 -7.09 6.83 -8.85
CA SER A 438 -8.49 6.54 -8.56
C SER A 438 -9.37 6.46 -9.83
N SER A 439 -9.16 5.49 -10.71
CA SER A 439 -10.18 5.13 -11.72
C SER A 439 -11.28 4.22 -11.12
N GLY A 440 -11.88 4.63 -9.99
CA GLY A 440 -12.90 3.86 -9.27
C GLY A 440 -14.34 4.35 -9.51
N ALA A 441 -15.31 3.43 -9.50
CA ALA A 441 -16.74 3.75 -9.53
C ALA A 441 -17.15 4.55 -8.28
N ASP A 442 -18.07 5.51 -8.44
CA ASP A 442 -18.56 6.35 -7.35
C ASP A 442 -19.45 5.49 -6.43
N ILE A 443 -19.14 5.43 -5.14
CA ILE A 443 -19.95 4.70 -4.14
C ILE A 443 -21.42 5.16 -4.16
N ASN A 444 -21.67 6.39 -4.62
CA ASN A 444 -23.02 6.91 -4.80
C ASN A 444 -23.82 6.17 -5.88
N ASP A 445 -23.19 5.60 -6.91
CA ASP A 445 -23.87 4.81 -7.92
C ASP A 445 -24.31 3.46 -7.32
N ASP A 446 -23.47 2.86 -6.47
CA ASP A 446 -23.80 1.62 -5.74
C ASP A 446 -24.89 1.84 -4.66
N LEU A 447 -24.81 2.94 -3.91
CA LEU A 447 -25.82 3.31 -2.91
C LEU A 447 -27.15 3.75 -3.55
N ALA A 448 -27.10 4.41 -4.71
CA ALA A 448 -28.30 4.72 -5.48
C ALA A 448 -28.93 3.45 -6.06
N ALA A 449 -28.12 2.52 -6.58
CA ALA A 449 -28.60 1.22 -7.05
C ALA A 449 -29.22 0.38 -5.92
N LEU A 450 -28.63 0.38 -4.73
CA LEU A 450 -29.23 -0.24 -3.52
C LEU A 450 -30.53 0.45 -3.07
N GLY A 451 -30.63 1.76 -3.26
CA GLY A 451 -31.84 2.54 -2.99
C GLY A 451 -32.98 2.27 -3.99
N ASP A 452 -32.67 2.12 -5.28
CA ASP A 452 -33.65 1.80 -6.32
C ASP A 452 -34.17 0.35 -6.18
N LEU A 453 -33.32 -0.59 -5.75
CA LEU A 453 -33.74 -1.96 -5.43
C LEU A 453 -34.72 -2.02 -4.24
N ALA A 454 -34.61 -1.10 -3.28
CA ALA A 454 -35.55 -0.96 -2.17
C ALA A 454 -36.83 -0.18 -2.57
N GLY A 455 -36.78 0.62 -3.63
CA GLY A 455 -37.92 1.37 -4.15
C GLY A 455 -38.89 0.54 -5.00
N ASP A 456 -38.41 -0.51 -5.65
CA ASP A 456 -39.25 -1.41 -6.47
C ASP A 456 -40.08 -2.40 -5.63
N GLU A 457 -39.62 -2.78 -4.42
CA GLU A 457 -40.40 -3.67 -3.53
C GLU A 457 -41.65 -3.00 -2.93
N ASP A 458 -41.67 -1.66 -2.86
CA ASP A 458 -42.83 -0.88 -2.37
C ASP A 458 -43.83 -0.51 -3.48
N ALA A 459 -43.50 -0.77 -4.75
CA ALA A 459 -44.39 -0.53 -5.90
C ALA A 459 -45.27 -1.75 -6.28
N GLU A 460 -44.97 -2.94 -5.75
CA GLU A 460 -45.72 -4.19 -6.01
C GLU A 460 -46.57 -4.71 -4.81
N ARG A 461 -46.77 -3.90 -3.76
CA ARG A 461 -47.78 -4.14 -2.71
C ARG A 461 -48.91 -3.11 -2.76
#